data_AF-A0A554VE19-F1
#
_entry.id   AF-A0A554VE19-F1
#
_cell.length_a   1.000
_cell.length_b   1.000
_cell.length_c   1.000
_cell.angle_alpha   90.00
_cell.angle_beta   90.00
_cell.angle_gamma   90.00
#
_symmetry.space_group_name_H-M   'P 1'
#
loop_
_entity.id
_entity.type
_entity.pdbx_description
1 polymer ?
#
loop_
_entity_poly.entity_id
_entity_poly.type
_entity_poly.pdbx_seq_one_letter_code
_entity_poly.pdbx_strand_id
1 'polypeptide(L)'
;MKKHQIWKNWKFLMLIQTKFRDQVVKDETRNNENIGVKIFASFLVILSGFILFADKVSNFGLTNSYAFQDVQTFIWIITQTLSPLILCLGGLLRPYKLSYTAPVYIYFIQLYWVFNASKLGLDDVLLHVYALGFTIIVFIVVLLISLLFSFIKSMDRLRIHNLTTSLRNYIVFMYKDAEEKDLIRPEKSTDFRRIRLELTDKAIENE
;
A
#
# COMPACT_ATOMS: atom_id res chain seq x y z
N MET A 1 -23.94 29.45 -13.98
CA MET A 1 -23.65 28.14 -13.36
C MET A 1 -22.23 27.58 -13.55
N LYS A 2 -21.50 27.81 -14.66
CA LYS A 2 -20.17 27.19 -14.90
C LYS A 2 -19.04 27.58 -13.91
N LYS A 3 -19.04 28.79 -13.34
CA LYS A 3 -17.98 29.26 -12.42
C LYS A 3 -17.89 28.47 -11.10
N HIS A 4 -19.01 27.95 -10.61
CA HIS A 4 -19.03 27.25 -9.31
C HIS A 4 -18.43 25.83 -9.40
N GLN A 5 -18.49 25.20 -10.58
CA GLN A 5 -17.96 23.87 -10.83
C GLN A 5 -16.43 23.87 -11.00
N ILE A 6 -15.89 24.92 -11.62
CA ILE A 6 -14.44 25.12 -11.80
C ILE A 6 -13.74 25.29 -10.43
N TRP A 7 -14.37 26.01 -9.50
CA TRP A 7 -13.81 26.27 -8.18
C TRP A 7 -13.76 25.01 -7.30
N LYS A 8 -14.72 24.09 -7.46
CA LYS A 8 -14.72 22.78 -6.80
C LYS A 8 -13.56 21.89 -7.28
N ASN A 9 -13.27 21.89 -8.57
CA ASN A 9 -12.17 21.10 -9.14
C ASN A 9 -10.79 21.60 -8.70
N TRP A 10 -10.62 22.92 -8.55
CA TRP A 10 -9.36 23.49 -8.06
C TRP A 10 -9.08 23.16 -6.59
N LYS A 11 -10.10 23.20 -5.74
CA LYS A 11 -9.97 22.76 -4.34
C LYS A 11 -9.63 21.27 -4.24
N PHE A 12 -10.20 20.44 -5.10
CA PHE A 12 -9.90 19.01 -5.14
C PHE A 12 -8.43 18.75 -5.53
N LEU A 13 -7.92 19.42 -6.56
CA LEU A 13 -6.51 19.32 -6.96
C LEU A 13 -5.55 19.82 -5.87
N MET A 14 -5.87 20.91 -5.19
CA MET A 14 -5.07 21.39 -4.05
C MET A 14 -5.06 20.39 -2.89
N LEU A 15 -6.21 19.78 -2.56
CA LEU A 15 -6.32 18.77 -1.51
C LEU A 15 -5.53 17.50 -1.85
N ILE A 16 -5.44 17.16 -3.13
CA ILE A 16 -4.59 16.09 -3.64
C ILE A 16 -3.11 16.45 -3.42
N GLN A 17 -2.69 17.66 -3.82
CA GLN A 17 -1.31 18.11 -3.66
C GLN A 17 -0.88 18.20 -2.19
N THR A 18 -1.72 18.73 -1.30
CA THR A 18 -1.38 18.82 0.13
C THR A 18 -1.32 17.44 0.78
N LYS A 19 -2.22 16.51 0.43
CA LYS A 19 -2.11 15.11 0.89
C LYS A 19 -0.85 14.41 0.39
N PHE A 20 -0.46 14.63 -0.88
CA PHE A 20 0.79 14.08 -1.39
C PHE A 20 1.98 14.65 -0.61
N ARG A 21 2.00 15.95 -0.31
CA ARG A 21 3.05 16.58 0.48
C ARG A 21 3.11 16.07 1.91
N ASP A 22 1.97 15.90 2.58
CA ASP A 22 1.90 15.37 3.94
C ASP A 22 2.26 13.87 4.00
N GLN A 23 1.97 13.12 2.92
CA GLN A 23 2.43 11.74 2.77
C GLN A 23 3.95 11.67 2.56
N VAL A 24 4.52 12.58 1.77
CA VAL A 24 5.98 12.67 1.55
C VAL A 24 6.71 12.96 2.86
N VAL A 25 6.27 13.93 3.64
CA VAL A 25 6.91 14.29 4.92
C VAL A 25 6.81 13.16 5.95
N LYS A 26 5.65 12.48 6.02
CA LYS A 26 5.44 11.38 6.98
C LYS A 26 6.12 10.08 6.56
N ASP A 27 6.29 9.84 5.25
CA ASP A 27 7.13 8.77 4.73
C ASP A 27 8.62 9.08 4.92
N GLU A 28 9.09 10.33 4.80
CA GLU A 28 10.49 10.73 5.06
C GLU A 28 10.93 10.41 6.49
N THR A 29 10.13 10.79 7.50
CA THR A 29 10.49 10.55 8.91
C THR A 29 10.50 9.06 9.25
N ARG A 30 9.65 8.25 8.60
CA ARG A 30 9.56 6.79 8.82
C ARG A 30 10.51 5.98 7.94
N ASN A 31 10.96 6.54 6.81
CA ASN A 31 11.89 5.89 5.87
C ASN A 31 13.32 5.89 6.38
N ASN A 32 13.73 6.91 7.15
CA ASN A 32 15.11 7.04 7.61
C ASN A 32 15.55 5.94 8.60
N GLU A 33 14.63 5.37 9.38
CA GLU A 33 15.01 4.42 10.43
C GLU A 33 15.38 3.01 9.89
N ASN A 34 15.08 2.68 8.62
CA ASN A 34 15.30 1.32 8.08
C ASN A 34 15.64 1.28 6.58
N ILE A 35 16.43 2.23 6.08
CA ILE A 35 16.82 2.29 4.65
C ILE A 35 17.49 0.98 4.20
N GLY A 36 18.39 0.42 5.01
CA GLY A 36 19.11 -0.83 4.68
C GLY A 36 18.17 -2.01 4.45
N VAL A 37 17.18 -2.18 5.34
CA VAL A 37 16.15 -3.24 5.22
C VAL A 37 15.35 -3.06 3.93
N LYS A 38 14.99 -1.82 3.57
CA LYS A 38 14.25 -1.54 2.33
C LYS A 38 15.05 -1.84 1.07
N ILE A 39 16.34 -1.51 1.07
CA ILE A 39 17.24 -1.82 -0.06
C ILE A 39 17.34 -3.34 -0.21
N PHE A 40 17.61 -4.06 0.88
CA PHE A 40 17.68 -5.53 0.87
C PHE A 40 16.37 -6.18 0.43
N ALA A 41 15.24 -5.70 0.95
CA ALA A 41 13.90 -6.15 0.55
C ALA A 41 13.65 -5.92 -0.95
N SER A 42 14.04 -4.76 -1.47
CA SER A 42 13.89 -4.42 -2.89
C SER A 42 14.75 -5.31 -3.78
N PHE A 43 15.97 -5.62 -3.32
CA PHE A 43 16.84 -6.58 -3.97
C PHE A 43 16.20 -7.97 -4.02
N LEU A 44 15.64 -8.46 -2.91
CA LEU A 44 14.93 -9.75 -2.88
C LEU A 44 13.74 -9.77 -3.86
N VAL A 45 12.94 -8.71 -3.91
CA VAL A 45 11.82 -8.61 -4.86
C VAL A 45 12.31 -8.63 -6.30
N ILE A 46 13.37 -7.91 -6.62
CA ILE A 46 13.95 -7.91 -7.97
C ILE A 46 14.50 -9.31 -8.32
N LEU A 47 15.23 -9.93 -7.39
CA LEU A 47 15.78 -11.28 -7.52
C LEU A 47 14.68 -12.32 -7.77
N SER A 48 13.52 -12.16 -7.12
CA SER A 48 12.37 -13.05 -7.32
C SER A 48 11.88 -13.06 -8.77
N GLY A 49 12.00 -11.94 -9.50
CA GLY A 49 11.70 -11.91 -10.92
C GLY A 49 12.79 -12.61 -11.73
N PHE A 50 14.05 -12.27 -11.50
CA PHE A 50 15.18 -12.78 -12.29
C PHE A 50 15.39 -14.28 -12.19
N ILE A 51 15.09 -14.90 -11.04
CA ILE A 51 15.28 -16.34 -10.85
C ILE A 51 14.43 -17.18 -11.81
N LEU A 52 13.34 -16.62 -12.35
CA LEU A 52 12.49 -17.29 -13.35
C LEU A 52 13.17 -17.50 -14.72
N PHE A 53 14.31 -16.86 -14.96
CA PHE A 53 15.13 -17.08 -16.15
C PHE A 53 16.35 -17.96 -15.88
N ALA A 54 16.48 -18.52 -14.69
CA ALA A 54 17.65 -19.33 -14.33
C ALA A 54 17.82 -20.55 -15.26
N ASP A 55 16.70 -21.13 -15.75
CA ASP A 55 16.70 -22.23 -16.72
C ASP A 55 17.32 -21.85 -18.08
N LYS A 56 17.29 -20.56 -18.45
CA LYS A 56 17.87 -20.03 -19.68
C LYS A 56 19.33 -19.59 -19.55
N VAL A 57 19.77 -19.30 -18.32
CA VAL A 57 21.13 -18.79 -18.06
C VAL A 57 22.12 -19.93 -17.84
N SER A 58 21.76 -20.96 -17.09
CA SER A 58 22.69 -22.05 -16.77
C SER A 58 21.98 -23.30 -16.29
N ASN A 59 22.58 -24.46 -16.57
CA ASN A 59 22.18 -25.74 -15.98
C ASN A 59 22.78 -25.95 -14.58
N PHE A 60 23.55 -25.00 -14.05
CA PHE A 60 24.24 -25.07 -12.75
C PHE A 60 25.12 -26.32 -12.56
N GLY A 61 25.63 -26.89 -13.66
CA GLY A 61 26.39 -28.14 -13.63
C GLY A 61 25.56 -29.38 -13.32
N LEU A 62 24.23 -29.27 -13.29
CA LEU A 62 23.33 -30.40 -13.13
C LEU A 62 23.29 -31.21 -14.43
N THR A 63 23.52 -32.51 -14.31
CA THR A 63 23.43 -33.47 -15.42
C THR A 63 22.22 -34.39 -15.31
N ASN A 64 21.58 -34.43 -14.14
CA ASN A 64 20.43 -35.27 -13.87
C ASN A 64 19.14 -34.42 -13.90
N SER A 65 18.16 -34.85 -14.70
CA SER A 65 16.88 -34.18 -14.84
C SER A 65 15.82 -34.65 -13.84
N TYR A 66 16.12 -35.59 -12.93
CA TYR A 66 15.21 -36.05 -11.87
C TYR A 66 13.78 -36.38 -12.37
N ALA A 67 13.70 -37.19 -13.44
CA ALA A 67 12.48 -37.60 -14.12
C ALA A 67 11.74 -36.52 -14.95
N PHE A 68 12.29 -35.31 -15.04
CA PHE A 68 11.85 -34.33 -16.04
C PHE A 68 12.46 -34.63 -17.42
N GLN A 69 11.80 -34.14 -18.48
CA GLN A 69 12.22 -34.35 -19.86
C GLN A 69 13.66 -33.88 -20.11
N ASP A 70 14.07 -32.81 -19.44
CA ASP A 70 15.38 -32.22 -19.52
C ASP A 70 15.70 -31.41 -18.26
N VAL A 71 16.98 -31.07 -18.06
CA VAL A 71 17.47 -30.32 -16.89
C VAL A 71 16.91 -28.89 -16.85
N GLN A 72 16.63 -28.26 -18.00
CA GLN A 72 16.10 -26.89 -18.02
C GLN A 72 14.66 -26.87 -17.53
N THR A 73 13.84 -27.84 -17.95
CA THR A 73 12.46 -27.99 -17.44
C THR A 73 12.44 -28.20 -15.92
N PHE A 74 13.38 -29.00 -15.40
CA PHE A 74 13.52 -29.18 -13.94
C PHE A 74 13.83 -27.86 -13.22
N ILE A 75 14.83 -27.11 -13.70
CA ILE A 75 15.20 -25.81 -13.13
C ILE A 75 14.04 -24.81 -13.25
N TRP A 76 13.35 -24.80 -14.39
CA TRP A 76 12.18 -23.95 -14.61
C TRP A 76 11.09 -24.23 -13.57
N ILE A 77 10.73 -25.48 -13.32
CA ILE A 77 9.69 -25.83 -12.31
C ILE A 77 10.09 -25.42 -10.89
N ILE A 78 11.35 -25.66 -10.51
CA ILE A 78 11.86 -25.23 -9.19
C ILE A 78 11.78 -23.72 -9.05
N THR A 79 12.22 -22.97 -10.06
CA THR A 79 12.28 -21.52 -10.01
C THR A 79 10.90 -20.87 -10.04
N GLN A 80 9.92 -21.49 -10.73
CA GLN A 80 8.50 -21.11 -10.67
C GLN A 80 7.91 -21.24 -9.26
N THR A 81 8.41 -22.18 -8.45
CA THR A 81 7.98 -22.34 -7.05
C THR A 81 8.75 -21.40 -6.12
N LEU A 82 10.05 -21.23 -6.35
CA LEU A 82 10.92 -20.43 -5.50
C LEU A 82 10.68 -18.92 -5.65
N SER A 83 10.35 -18.46 -6.85
CA SER A 83 10.10 -17.05 -7.15
C SER A 83 8.98 -16.44 -6.28
N PRO A 84 7.75 -17.00 -6.23
CA PRO A 84 6.69 -16.48 -5.35
C PRO A 84 7.09 -16.46 -3.86
N LEU A 85 7.85 -17.45 -3.39
CA LEU A 85 8.31 -17.51 -2.01
C LEU A 85 9.27 -16.34 -1.68
N ILE A 86 10.25 -16.09 -2.55
CA ILE A 86 11.16 -14.95 -2.40
C ILE A 86 10.41 -13.62 -2.50
N LEU A 87 9.44 -13.52 -3.42
CA LEU A 87 8.61 -12.32 -3.57
C LEU A 87 7.81 -12.02 -2.29
N CYS A 88 7.21 -13.05 -1.68
CA CYS A 88 6.49 -12.92 -0.42
C CYS A 88 7.41 -12.48 0.73
N LEU A 89 8.59 -13.11 0.87
CA LEU A 89 9.58 -12.74 1.88
C LEU A 89 10.06 -11.30 1.71
N GLY A 90 10.40 -10.90 0.48
CA GLY A 90 10.79 -9.53 0.16
C GLY A 90 9.65 -8.53 0.41
N GLY A 91 8.41 -8.91 0.08
CA GLY A 91 7.22 -8.08 0.28
C GLY A 91 6.90 -7.78 1.74
N LEU A 92 7.11 -8.74 2.65
CA LEU A 92 6.93 -8.55 4.09
C LEU A 92 7.84 -7.44 4.66
N LEU A 93 9.03 -7.27 4.07
CA LEU A 93 10.03 -6.29 4.50
C LEU A 93 9.80 -4.87 3.94
N ARG A 94 8.65 -4.62 3.30
CA ARG A 94 8.23 -3.30 2.77
C ARG A 94 9.24 -2.67 1.80
N PRO A 95 9.49 -3.31 0.65
CA PRO A 95 10.44 -2.85 -0.34
C PRO A 95 9.94 -1.57 -1.03
N TYR A 96 10.81 -0.93 -1.81
CA TYR A 96 10.42 0.20 -2.64
C TYR A 96 9.40 -0.24 -3.69
N LYS A 97 8.36 0.56 -3.92
CA LYS A 97 7.28 0.22 -4.88
C LYS A 97 7.80 -0.06 -6.29
N LEU A 98 8.88 0.63 -6.69
CA LEU A 98 9.53 0.43 -7.99
C LEU A 98 10.18 -0.96 -8.14
N SER A 99 10.55 -1.63 -7.05
CA SER A 99 11.14 -2.98 -7.11
C SER A 99 10.17 -4.01 -7.69
N TYR A 100 8.86 -3.82 -7.49
CA TYR A 100 7.82 -4.69 -8.05
C TYR A 100 7.70 -4.61 -9.58
N THR A 101 8.31 -3.61 -10.21
CA THR A 101 8.36 -3.51 -11.68
C THR A 101 8.98 -4.75 -12.30
N ALA A 102 10.08 -5.25 -11.72
CA ALA A 102 10.79 -6.41 -12.22
C ALA A 102 9.93 -7.69 -12.23
N PRO A 103 9.36 -8.15 -11.10
CA PRO A 103 8.51 -9.34 -11.13
C PRO A 103 7.26 -9.12 -11.99
N VAL A 104 6.58 -7.98 -11.95
CA VAL A 104 5.39 -7.74 -12.79
C VAL A 104 5.72 -7.87 -14.28
N TYR A 105 6.83 -7.28 -14.71
CA TYR A 105 7.32 -7.37 -16.08
C TYR A 105 7.63 -8.82 -16.48
N ILE A 106 8.34 -9.55 -15.63
CA ILE A 106 8.79 -10.92 -15.91
C ILE A 106 7.62 -11.91 -15.90
N TYR A 107 6.70 -11.79 -14.93
CA TYR A 107 5.50 -12.63 -14.88
C TYR A 107 4.60 -12.40 -16.09
N PHE A 108 4.53 -11.18 -16.62
CA PHE A 108 3.81 -10.93 -17.88
C PHE A 108 4.47 -11.65 -19.06
N ILE A 109 5.80 -11.63 -19.17
CA ILE A 109 6.51 -12.40 -20.21
C ILE A 109 6.20 -13.89 -20.10
N GLN A 110 6.26 -14.45 -18.88
CA GLN A 110 5.92 -15.85 -18.64
C GLN A 110 4.47 -16.17 -19.04
N LEU A 111 3.52 -15.30 -18.66
CA LEU A 111 2.11 -15.44 -19.05
C LEU A 111 1.93 -15.36 -20.56
N TYR A 112 2.64 -14.47 -21.24
CA TYR A 112 2.58 -14.33 -22.68
C TYR A 112 3.14 -15.57 -23.40
N TRP A 113 4.22 -16.16 -22.88
CA TRP A 113 4.77 -17.42 -23.40
C TRP A 113 3.81 -18.60 -23.28
N VAL A 114 2.95 -18.65 -22.25
CA VAL A 114 1.89 -19.68 -22.17
C VAL A 114 0.99 -19.64 -23.41
N PHE A 115 0.71 -18.46 -23.96
CA PHE A 115 -0.15 -18.32 -25.14
C PHE A 115 0.58 -18.46 -26.48
N ASN A 116 1.89 -18.20 -26.52
CA ASN A 116 2.67 -18.15 -27.76
C ASN A 116 4.01 -18.90 -27.69
N ALA A 117 4.03 -20.05 -27.01
CA ALA A 117 5.25 -20.82 -26.72
C ALA A 117 6.10 -21.19 -27.95
N SER A 118 5.51 -21.31 -29.14
CA SER A 118 6.15 -21.87 -30.34
C SER A 118 6.72 -20.84 -31.32
N LYS A 119 6.42 -19.53 -31.17
CA LYS A 119 6.73 -18.52 -32.19
C LYS A 119 7.67 -17.40 -31.74
N LEU A 120 7.98 -17.31 -30.45
CA LEU A 120 8.56 -16.10 -29.87
C LEU A 120 9.81 -16.42 -29.05
N GLY A 121 10.97 -16.01 -29.56
CA GLY A 121 12.22 -15.99 -28.81
C GLY A 121 12.26 -14.85 -27.80
N LEU A 122 13.27 -14.87 -26.92
CA LEU A 122 13.51 -13.80 -25.95
C LEU A 122 13.78 -12.44 -26.60
N ASP A 123 14.21 -12.41 -27.87
CA ASP A 123 14.66 -11.21 -28.57
C ASP A 123 13.55 -10.46 -29.32
N ASP A 124 12.27 -10.84 -29.16
CA ASP A 124 11.19 -10.12 -29.83
C ASP A 124 10.95 -8.74 -29.18
N VAL A 125 11.24 -7.68 -29.94
CA VAL A 125 11.00 -6.28 -29.55
C VAL A 125 9.52 -6.05 -29.19
N LEU A 126 8.59 -6.67 -29.91
CA LEU A 126 7.15 -6.56 -29.69
C LEU A 126 6.75 -7.11 -28.32
N LEU A 127 7.36 -8.24 -27.90
CA LEU A 127 7.15 -8.83 -26.57
C LEU A 127 7.53 -7.84 -25.47
N HIS A 128 8.70 -7.22 -25.58
CA HIS A 128 9.18 -6.25 -24.59
C HIS A 128 8.33 -4.98 -24.55
N VAL A 129 7.86 -4.49 -25.71
CA VAL A 129 6.93 -3.36 -25.78
C VAL A 129 5.61 -3.68 -25.07
N TYR A 130 5.03 -4.85 -25.30
CA TYR A 130 3.82 -5.27 -24.59
C TYR A 130 4.06 -5.44 -23.09
N ALA A 131 5.19 -6.02 -22.69
CA ALA A 131 5.53 -6.22 -21.29
C ALA A 131 5.72 -4.89 -20.54
N LEU A 132 6.38 -3.91 -21.17
CA LEU A 132 6.49 -2.55 -20.63
C LEU A 132 5.11 -1.87 -20.52
N GLY A 133 4.31 -1.94 -21.59
CA GLY A 133 2.96 -1.36 -21.61
C GLY A 133 2.08 -1.96 -20.52
N PHE A 134 2.08 -3.29 -20.37
CA PHE A 134 1.33 -3.98 -19.33
C PHE A 134 1.79 -3.57 -17.93
N THR A 135 3.10 -3.50 -17.70
CA THR A 135 3.65 -3.08 -16.40
C THR A 135 3.19 -1.66 -16.04
N ILE A 136 3.24 -0.72 -16.99
CA ILE A 136 2.74 0.65 -16.78
C ILE A 136 1.24 0.64 -16.43
N ILE A 137 0.42 -0.12 -17.17
CA ILE A 137 -1.02 -0.22 -16.92
C ILE A 137 -1.29 -0.77 -15.51
N VAL A 138 -0.58 -1.82 -15.09
CA VAL A 138 -0.72 -2.38 -13.74
C VAL A 138 -0.42 -1.32 -12.67
N PHE A 139 0.64 -0.53 -12.82
CA PHE A 139 0.94 0.56 -11.90
C PHE A 139 -0.15 1.64 -11.88
N ILE A 140 -0.70 2.01 -13.04
CA ILE A 140 -1.82 2.95 -13.13
C ILE A 140 -3.04 2.41 -12.39
N VAL A 141 -3.40 1.14 -12.60
CA VAL A 141 -4.54 0.49 -11.91
C VAL A 141 -4.34 0.49 -10.41
N VAL A 142 -3.15 0.10 -9.92
CA VAL A 142 -2.82 0.12 -8.48
C VAL A 142 -2.90 1.54 -7.92
N LEU A 143 -2.45 2.55 -8.66
CA LEU A 143 -2.57 3.96 -8.27
C LEU A 143 -4.03 4.39 -8.16
N LEU A 144 -4.87 4.06 -9.14
CA LEU A 144 -6.31 4.38 -9.12
C LEU A 144 -7.03 3.71 -7.95
N ILE A 145 -6.75 2.43 -7.69
CA ILE A 145 -7.29 1.70 -6.54
C ILE A 145 -6.86 2.37 -5.24
N SER A 146 -5.58 2.75 -5.12
CA SER A 146 -5.04 3.43 -3.93
C SER A 146 -5.73 4.79 -3.69
N LEU A 147 -6.00 5.55 -4.76
CA LEU A 147 -6.75 6.80 -4.70
C LEU A 147 -8.19 6.57 -4.23
N LEU A 148 -8.86 5.54 -4.76
CA LEU A 148 -10.23 5.18 -4.38
C LEU A 148 -10.31 4.85 -2.88
N PHE A 149 -9.41 4.00 -2.37
CA PHE A 149 -9.36 3.68 -0.94
C PHE A 149 -9.05 4.90 -0.07
N SER A 150 -8.17 5.79 -0.52
CA SER A 150 -7.87 7.05 0.19
C SER A 150 -9.10 7.97 0.25
N PHE A 151 -9.90 7.99 -0.81
CA PHE A 151 -11.15 8.75 -0.86
C PHE A 151 -12.18 8.19 0.12
N ILE A 152 -12.42 6.87 0.09
CA ILE A 152 -13.34 6.18 1.01
C ILE A 152 -12.95 6.44 2.47
N LYS A 153 -11.69 6.23 2.84
CA LYS A 153 -11.19 6.49 4.20
C LYS A 153 -11.36 7.95 4.64
N SER A 154 -11.39 8.89 3.71
CA SER A 154 -11.62 10.30 4.02
C SER A 154 -13.09 10.59 4.29
N MET A 155 -14.00 9.94 3.53
CA MET A 155 -15.44 10.01 3.80
C MET A 155 -15.80 9.41 5.16
N ASP A 156 -15.20 8.27 5.52
CA ASP A 156 -15.48 7.62 6.80
C ASP A 156 -15.03 8.48 7.99
N ARG A 157 -13.86 9.12 7.90
CA ARG A 157 -13.40 10.07 8.92
C ARG A 157 -14.34 11.26 9.08
N LEU A 158 -14.87 11.80 7.97
CA LEU A 158 -15.84 12.90 8.02
C LEU A 158 -17.16 12.45 8.65
N ARG A 159 -17.65 11.25 8.33
CA ARG A 159 -18.86 10.68 8.96
C ARG A 159 -18.68 10.49 10.45
N ILE A 160 -17.55 9.90 10.87
CA ILE A 160 -17.21 9.71 12.29
C ILE A 160 -17.14 11.06 13.01
N HIS A 161 -16.48 12.05 12.41
CA HIS A 161 -16.39 13.39 12.99
C HIS A 161 -17.77 14.06 13.14
N ASN A 162 -18.62 13.98 12.12
CA ASN A 162 -19.97 14.55 12.19
C ASN A 162 -20.82 13.85 13.26
N LEU A 163 -20.74 12.52 13.36
CA LEU A 163 -21.43 11.75 14.40
C LEU A 163 -20.97 12.16 15.80
N THR A 164 -19.66 12.28 16.03
CA THR A 164 -19.15 12.70 17.35
C THR A 164 -19.55 14.13 17.69
N THR A 165 -19.57 15.05 16.72
CA THR A 165 -20.07 16.42 16.93
C THR A 165 -21.56 16.44 17.27
N SER A 166 -22.40 15.70 16.53
CA SER A 166 -23.84 15.61 16.81
C SER A 166 -24.13 15.01 18.18
N LEU A 167 -23.46 13.91 18.55
CA LEU A 167 -23.59 13.31 19.88
C LEU A 167 -23.17 14.27 20.99
N ARG A 168 -22.07 15.00 20.82
CA ARG A 168 -21.62 16.00 21.81
C ARG A 168 -22.69 17.08 22.00
N ASN A 169 -23.25 17.60 20.91
CA ASN A 169 -24.28 18.63 20.99
C ASN A 169 -25.57 18.11 21.64
N TYR A 170 -25.96 16.86 21.35
CA TYR A 170 -27.11 16.23 21.99
C TYR A 170 -26.90 16.04 23.50
N ILE A 171 -25.71 15.57 23.92
CA ILE A 171 -25.38 15.43 25.35
C ILE A 171 -25.43 16.77 26.06
N VAL A 172 -24.87 17.83 25.46
CA VAL A 172 -24.90 19.19 26.02
C VAL A 172 -26.35 19.69 26.14
N PHE A 173 -27.18 19.43 25.14
CA PHE A 173 -28.61 19.77 25.17
C PHE A 173 -29.34 19.02 26.30
N MET A 174 -29.15 17.71 26.42
CA MET A 174 -29.75 16.89 27.48
C MET A 174 -29.31 17.32 28.88
N TYR A 175 -28.03 17.68 29.04
CA TYR A 175 -27.51 18.18 30.31
C TYR A 175 -28.17 19.50 30.70
N LYS A 176 -28.32 20.41 29.75
CA LYS A 176 -28.98 21.71 29.95
C LYS A 176 -30.47 21.57 30.27
N ASP A 177 -31.18 20.66 29.59
CA ASP A 177 -32.60 20.37 29.88
C ASP A 177 -32.79 19.73 31.27
N ALA A 178 -31.86 18.86 31.70
CA ALA A 178 -31.89 18.26 33.03
C ALA A 178 -31.57 19.26 34.15
N GLU A 179 -30.69 20.24 33.89
CA GLU A 179 -30.42 21.37 34.77
C GLU A 179 -31.65 22.29 34.91
N GLU A 180 -32.33 22.62 33.81
CA GLU A 180 -33.56 23.44 33.82
C GLU A 180 -34.71 22.77 34.59
N LYS A 181 -34.77 21.44 34.58
CA LYS A 181 -35.75 20.65 35.34
C LYS A 181 -35.34 20.38 36.78
N ASP A 182 -34.23 20.95 37.26
CA ASP A 182 -33.67 20.73 38.61
C ASP A 182 -33.39 19.23 38.92
N LEU A 183 -33.28 18.39 37.89
CA LEU A 183 -32.98 16.96 38.04
C LEU A 183 -31.50 16.73 38.37
N ILE A 184 -30.65 17.68 37.99
CA ILE A 184 -29.20 17.67 38.22
C ILE A 184 -28.81 19.04 38.77
N ARG A 185 -28.21 19.08 39.96
CA ARG A 185 -27.54 20.30 40.44
C ARG A 185 -26.17 20.40 39.79
N PRO A 186 -25.85 21.48 39.06
CA PRO A 186 -24.53 21.66 38.49
C PRO A 186 -23.54 21.84 39.65
N GLU A 187 -22.75 20.80 39.92
CA GLU A 187 -21.56 20.97 40.74
C GLU A 187 -20.58 21.85 39.95
N LYS A 188 -20.35 23.05 40.48
CA LYS A 188 -19.52 24.14 39.96
C LYS A 188 -18.51 23.68 38.90
N SER A 189 -18.82 23.95 37.63
CA SER A 189 -18.00 23.78 36.41
C SER A 189 -16.62 23.14 36.67
N THR A 190 -16.59 21.84 36.89
CA THR A 190 -15.33 21.11 36.86
C THR A 190 -14.92 21.05 35.39
N ASP A 191 -14.01 21.96 35.03
CA ASP A 191 -13.41 22.02 33.71
C ASP A 191 -12.93 20.61 33.35
N PHE A 192 -13.60 19.94 32.41
CA PHE A 192 -13.30 18.56 32.02
C PHE A 192 -11.84 18.40 31.56
N ARG A 193 -11.19 19.51 31.16
CA ARG A 193 -9.75 19.56 30.88
C ARG A 193 -8.91 19.26 32.13
N ARG A 194 -9.32 19.75 33.30
CA ARG A 194 -8.63 19.56 34.58
C ARG A 194 -8.73 18.13 35.08
N ILE A 195 -9.93 17.53 35.03
CA ILE A 195 -10.14 16.12 35.37
C ILE A 195 -9.32 15.21 34.46
N ARG A 196 -9.25 15.51 33.15
CA ARG A 196 -8.46 14.71 32.21
C ARG A 196 -6.97 14.80 32.49
N LEU A 197 -6.45 15.98 32.81
CA LEU A 197 -5.05 16.17 33.20
C LEU A 197 -4.73 15.41 34.49
N GLU A 198 -5.58 15.52 35.52
CA GLU A 198 -5.40 14.80 36.79
C GLU A 198 -5.40 13.27 36.62
N LEU A 199 -6.25 12.73 35.73
CA LEU A 199 -6.27 11.30 35.44
C LEU A 199 -5.07 10.84 34.61
N THR A 200 -4.52 11.70 33.75
CA THR A 200 -3.34 11.38 32.95
C THR A 200 -2.08 11.42 33.81
N ASP A 201 -1.96 12.40 34.70
CA ASP A 201 -0.84 12.52 35.65
C ASP A 201 -0.84 11.36 36.64
N LYS A 202 -2.01 10.96 37.16
CA LYS A 202 -2.14 9.75 38.01
C LYS A 202 -1.80 8.44 37.29
N ALA A 203 -2.00 8.36 35.98
CA ALA A 203 -1.63 7.17 35.22
C ALA A 203 -0.11 7.09 34.99
N ILE A 204 0.56 8.23 34.86
CA ILE A 204 2.02 8.33 34.69
C ILE A 204 2.75 8.07 36.03
N GLU A 205 2.20 8.48 37.18
CA GLU A 205 2.81 8.20 38.49
C GLU A 205 2.71 6.73 38.96
N ASN A 206 1.90 5.91 38.28
CA ASN A 206 1.71 4.48 38.61
C ASN A 206 2.45 3.53 37.65
N GLU A 207 3.27 4.05 36.72
CA GLU A 207 4.30 3.31 35.97
C GLU A 207 5.69 3.53 36.58
#